data_AF-A0A0V0J6E3-F1
#
_entry.id   AF-A0A0V0J6E3-F1
#
_cell.length_a   1.000
_cell.length_b   1.000
_cell.length_c   1.000
_cell.angle_alpha   90.00
_cell.angle_beta   90.00
_cell.angle_gamma   90.00
#
_symmetry.space_group_name_H-M   'P 1'
#
loop_
_entity.id
_entity.type
_entity.pdbx_description
1 polymer ?
#
loop_
_entity_poly.entity_id
_entity_poly.type
_entity_poly.pdbx_seq_one_letter_code
_entity_poly.pdbx_strand_id
1 'polypeptide(L)'
;WFPCFRCTFAVMLSQFLFLLFCLLERGEGNEGRTPGGFRVSAANSSAVFASWHKPPNSSDLNGQYQFAIYNATSRKELTVPDTFVYIYDLEPSTVYDLSVDAMTKGGQLVGMPAFAKTTTQPPEGRIPGCFRAFTVNSSAIFVTWDKPILSTDLSGYYDLQISTKRNSKRKRVSDTVAVFTALQPLTSYQLSVDAVMNSGQSMGAHASTHAKTPKSGSPVLANFHALTLNSSSIRVTWNKVKSSANINNLYQIVISNCTFKTEHNISETAFVFSDLAPSTLYTFTLQAISRNGKPKGYSLFAYTTTCAPVSEKEDATASQGM
;
A
#
# COMPACT_ATOMS: atom_id res chain seq x y z
N TRP A 1 41.92 -18.40 -30.28
CA TRP A 1 41.56 -17.96 -28.93
C TRP A 1 40.08 -18.25 -28.72
N PHE A 2 39.72 -19.42 -28.18
CA PHE A 2 38.41 -19.67 -27.53
C PHE A 2 38.46 -21.03 -26.82
N PRO A 3 38.92 -21.07 -25.56
CA PRO A 3 38.42 -22.01 -24.57
C PRO A 3 37.42 -21.29 -23.64
N CYS A 4 36.76 -22.04 -22.75
CA CYS A 4 35.85 -21.58 -21.69
C CYS A 4 34.38 -21.28 -22.05
N PHE A 5 33.67 -22.27 -22.60
CA PHE A 5 32.22 -22.39 -22.34
C PHE A 5 31.79 -23.79 -21.82
N ARG A 6 32.69 -24.79 -21.86
CA ARG A 6 32.39 -26.16 -21.39
C ARG A 6 32.71 -26.43 -19.91
N CYS A 7 33.47 -25.57 -19.22
CA CYS A 7 33.84 -25.79 -17.81
C CYS A 7 32.82 -25.25 -16.81
N THR A 8 32.10 -24.16 -17.10
CA THR A 8 31.11 -23.58 -16.18
C THR A 8 29.80 -24.37 -16.11
N PHE A 9 29.38 -24.98 -17.23
CA PHE A 9 28.20 -25.85 -17.24
C PHE A 9 28.42 -27.18 -16.50
N ALA A 10 29.64 -27.72 -16.54
CA ALA A 10 30.00 -28.97 -15.86
C ALA A 10 30.03 -28.81 -14.32
N VAL A 11 30.43 -27.64 -13.81
CA VAL A 11 30.44 -27.34 -12.36
C VAL A 11 29.03 -27.14 -11.81
N MET A 12 28.14 -26.47 -12.55
CA MET A 12 26.74 -26.28 -12.16
C MET A 12 25.93 -27.58 -12.20
N LEU A 13 26.12 -28.42 -13.23
CA LEU A 13 25.48 -29.74 -13.28
C LEU A 13 26.02 -30.67 -12.18
N SER A 14 27.31 -30.57 -11.85
CA SER A 14 27.93 -31.34 -10.79
C SER A 14 27.39 -30.96 -9.40
N GLN A 15 27.18 -29.68 -9.09
CA GLN A 15 26.56 -29.26 -7.83
C GLN A 15 25.09 -29.67 -7.73
N PHE A 16 24.34 -29.59 -8.83
CA PHE A 16 22.94 -30.04 -8.87
C PHE A 16 22.82 -31.56 -8.71
N LEU A 17 23.69 -32.33 -9.37
CA LEU A 17 23.75 -33.79 -9.22
C LEU A 17 24.24 -34.18 -7.83
N PHE A 18 25.18 -33.46 -7.23
CA PHE A 18 25.67 -33.72 -5.86
C PHE A 18 24.60 -33.39 -4.81
N LEU A 19 23.86 -32.28 -4.96
CA LEU A 19 22.70 -31.96 -4.13
C LEU A 19 21.59 -32.99 -4.30
N LEU A 20 21.30 -33.42 -5.53
CA LEU A 20 20.33 -34.48 -5.81
C LEU A 20 20.78 -35.83 -5.22
N PHE A 21 22.08 -36.14 -5.27
CA PHE A 21 22.68 -37.34 -4.71
C PHE A 21 22.67 -37.31 -3.17
N CYS A 22 22.99 -36.19 -2.53
CA CYS A 22 22.86 -36.01 -1.09
C CYS A 22 21.39 -36.05 -0.63
N LEU A 23 20.45 -35.58 -1.45
CA LEU A 23 19.00 -35.70 -1.21
C LEU A 23 18.51 -37.15 -1.38
N LEU A 24 19.09 -37.90 -2.32
CA LEU A 24 18.83 -39.33 -2.55
C LEU A 24 19.43 -40.21 -1.45
N GLU A 25 20.64 -39.91 -0.95
CA GLU A 25 21.27 -40.60 0.19
C GLU A 25 20.53 -40.36 1.52
N ARG A 26 19.77 -39.27 1.64
CA ARG A 26 18.84 -39.05 2.77
C ARG A 26 17.54 -39.86 2.65
N GLY A 27 17.36 -40.66 1.60
CA GLY A 27 16.07 -41.25 1.21
C GLY A 27 15.67 -42.57 1.86
N GLU A 28 16.60 -43.37 2.39
CA GLU A 28 16.22 -44.69 2.96
C GLU A 28 16.04 -44.61 4.49
N GLY A 29 14.76 -44.62 4.94
CA GLY A 29 14.38 -44.70 6.35
C GLY A 29 13.87 -43.40 7.03
N ASN A 30 13.52 -42.37 6.26
CA ASN A 30 13.22 -41.02 6.78
C ASN A 30 11.75 -40.56 6.66
N GLU A 31 10.80 -41.48 6.51
CA GLU A 31 9.38 -41.12 6.44
C GLU A 31 8.92 -40.40 7.72
N GLY A 32 8.26 -39.24 7.53
CA GLY A 32 7.72 -38.43 8.63
C GLY A 32 8.73 -37.57 9.41
N ARG A 33 9.97 -37.41 8.92
CA ARG A 33 11.01 -36.56 9.56
C ARG A 33 11.13 -35.14 8.98
N THR A 34 10.40 -34.83 7.90
CA THR A 34 10.36 -33.50 7.30
C THR A 34 9.45 -32.54 8.10
N PRO A 35 9.88 -31.28 8.35
CA PRO A 35 9.02 -30.25 8.94
C PRO A 35 7.71 -30.03 8.15
N GLY A 36 6.58 -30.06 8.85
CA GLY A 36 5.25 -30.00 8.22
C GLY A 36 4.73 -28.57 8.07
N GLY A 37 3.88 -28.33 7.06
CA GLY A 37 3.15 -27.06 6.92
C GLY A 37 4.05 -25.81 6.85
N PHE A 38 5.19 -25.91 6.19
CA PHE A 38 6.13 -24.80 6.02
C PHE A 38 5.48 -23.65 5.25
N ARG A 39 5.47 -22.47 5.87
CA ARG A 39 4.89 -21.24 5.33
C ARG A 39 5.87 -20.10 5.48
N VAL A 40 5.98 -19.29 4.44
CA VAL A 40 6.85 -18.12 4.41
C VAL A 40 6.08 -16.92 3.86
N SER A 41 6.29 -15.77 4.47
CA SER A 41 5.73 -14.49 4.03
C SER A 41 6.73 -13.36 4.24
N ALA A 42 6.81 -12.44 3.29
CA ALA A 42 7.58 -11.20 3.45
C ALA A 42 6.96 -10.32 4.53
N ALA A 43 7.74 -9.99 5.56
CA ALA A 43 7.30 -9.13 6.65
C ALA A 43 7.36 -7.65 6.25
N ASN A 44 8.43 -7.23 5.57
CA ASN A 44 8.61 -5.88 5.02
C ASN A 44 9.62 -5.92 3.86
N SER A 45 10.27 -4.80 3.57
CA SER A 45 11.23 -4.69 2.47
C SER A 45 12.58 -5.38 2.71
N SER A 46 12.95 -5.65 3.96
CA SER A 46 14.24 -6.25 4.32
C SER A 46 14.11 -7.46 5.22
N ALA A 47 12.88 -7.96 5.44
CA ALA A 47 12.63 -9.03 6.36
C ALA A 47 11.58 -10.04 5.88
N VAL A 48 11.77 -11.28 6.27
CA VAL A 48 10.89 -12.42 5.98
C VAL A 48 10.56 -13.15 7.29
N PHE A 49 9.30 -13.57 7.42
CA PHE A 49 8.83 -14.46 8.47
C PHE A 49 8.59 -15.86 7.90
N ALA A 50 9.12 -16.87 8.57
CA ALA A 50 8.92 -18.27 8.22
C ALA A 50 8.42 -19.07 9.43
N SER A 51 7.55 -20.05 9.19
CA SER A 51 6.96 -20.90 10.22
C SER A 51 6.71 -22.31 9.71
N TRP A 52 6.80 -23.30 10.58
CA TRP A 52 6.55 -24.72 10.29
C TRP A 52 6.01 -25.45 11.52
N HIS A 53 5.70 -26.72 11.34
CA HIS A 53 5.31 -27.64 12.40
C HIS A 53 6.40 -28.68 12.60
N LYS A 54 6.51 -29.17 13.84
CA LYS A 54 7.41 -30.27 14.19
C LYS A 54 7.11 -31.51 13.32
N PRO A 55 8.14 -32.24 12.85
CA PRO A 55 7.92 -33.49 12.14
C PRO A 55 7.13 -34.51 12.98
N PRO A 56 6.22 -35.30 12.38
CA PRO A 56 5.45 -36.30 13.09
C PRO A 56 6.33 -37.38 13.74
N ASN A 57 7.46 -37.75 13.11
CA ASN A 57 8.45 -38.62 13.72
C ASN A 57 9.59 -37.79 14.32
N SER A 58 9.58 -37.62 15.65
CA SER A 58 10.48 -36.68 16.34
C SER A 58 11.14 -37.20 17.62
N SER A 59 11.17 -38.51 17.83
CA SER A 59 11.69 -39.14 19.05
C SER A 59 13.22 -38.99 19.22
N ASP A 60 13.95 -38.92 18.12
CA ASP A 60 15.42 -38.78 18.04
C ASP A 60 15.89 -37.36 17.69
N LEU A 61 14.95 -36.42 17.48
CA LEU A 61 15.25 -35.02 17.17
C LEU A 61 15.65 -34.24 18.42
N ASN A 62 16.56 -33.29 18.26
CA ASN A 62 16.99 -32.38 19.34
C ASN A 62 16.09 -31.15 19.50
N GLY A 63 15.11 -30.96 18.61
CA GLY A 63 14.22 -29.80 18.59
C GLY A 63 14.80 -28.58 17.87
N GLN A 64 16.00 -28.67 17.32
CA GLN A 64 16.59 -27.64 16.49
C GLN A 64 16.34 -27.93 15.00
N TYR A 65 16.33 -26.85 14.23
CA TYR A 65 16.12 -26.87 12.79
C TYR A 65 17.23 -26.10 12.10
N GLN A 66 17.67 -26.60 10.96
CA GLN A 66 18.55 -25.86 10.06
C GLN A 66 17.69 -25.15 9.04
N PHE A 67 17.78 -23.83 9.02
CA PHE A 67 17.08 -22.98 8.09
C PHE A 67 18.07 -22.36 7.11
N ALA A 68 17.76 -22.42 5.81
CA ALA A 68 18.53 -21.73 4.79
C ALA A 68 17.64 -20.80 3.98
N ILE A 69 18.17 -19.62 3.68
CA ILE A 69 17.56 -18.65 2.78
C ILE A 69 18.62 -18.21 1.78
N TYR A 70 18.27 -18.21 0.50
CA TYR A 70 19.21 -17.84 -0.55
C TYR A 70 18.52 -17.16 -1.72
N ASN A 71 19.27 -16.31 -2.40
CA ASN A 71 18.93 -15.75 -3.70
C ASN A 71 20.02 -16.17 -4.72
N ALA A 72 20.09 -15.51 -5.87
CA ALA A 72 21.07 -15.83 -6.91
C ALA A 72 22.54 -15.56 -6.50
N THR A 73 22.78 -14.71 -5.49
CA THR A 73 24.11 -14.18 -5.16
C THR A 73 24.54 -14.42 -3.71
N SER A 74 23.60 -14.77 -2.82
CA SER A 74 23.80 -14.86 -1.38
C SER A 74 23.05 -16.06 -0.80
N ARG A 75 23.68 -16.73 0.17
CA ARG A 75 23.10 -17.83 0.95
C ARG A 75 23.41 -17.61 2.42
N LYS A 76 22.37 -17.64 3.24
CA LYS A 76 22.45 -17.52 4.70
C LYS A 76 21.85 -18.77 5.33
N GLU A 77 22.56 -19.35 6.29
CA GLU A 77 22.12 -20.52 7.03
C GLU A 77 22.07 -20.20 8.52
N LEU A 78 21.06 -20.72 9.21
CA LEU A 78 20.77 -20.45 10.61
C LEU A 78 20.32 -21.75 11.28
N THR A 79 20.80 -22.01 12.49
CA THR A 79 20.24 -23.06 13.34
C THR A 79 19.28 -22.41 14.33
N VAL A 80 18.03 -22.83 14.34
CA VAL A 80 16.96 -22.23 15.16
C VAL A 80 16.32 -23.28 16.08
N PRO A 81 16.07 -22.95 17.36
CA PRO A 81 15.44 -23.88 18.31
C PRO A 81 13.91 -23.89 18.22
N ASP A 82 13.32 -22.89 17.57
CA ASP A 82 11.87 -22.72 17.45
C ASP A 82 11.34 -23.20 16.11
N THR A 83 10.02 -23.34 15.99
CA THR A 83 9.34 -23.68 14.73
C THR A 83 8.97 -22.46 13.88
N PHE A 84 9.64 -21.33 14.12
CA PHE A 84 9.50 -20.11 13.36
C PHE A 84 10.80 -19.29 13.41
N VAL A 85 10.97 -18.37 12.47
CA VAL A 85 12.12 -17.46 12.42
C VAL A 85 11.78 -16.17 11.69
N TYR A 86 12.38 -15.07 12.16
CA TYR A 86 12.47 -13.81 11.43
C TYR A 86 13.88 -13.64 10.88
N ILE A 87 13.96 -13.32 9.59
CA ILE A 87 15.22 -13.05 8.91
C ILE A 87 15.21 -11.60 8.50
N TYR A 88 16.27 -10.88 8.85
CA TYR A 88 16.47 -9.47 8.54
C TYR A 88 17.65 -9.30 7.57
N ASP A 89 17.86 -8.05 7.17
CA ASP A 89 18.94 -7.59 6.28
C ASP A 89 18.87 -8.23 4.88
N LEU A 90 17.66 -8.44 4.39
CA LEU A 90 17.40 -8.91 3.03
C LEU A 90 17.30 -7.72 2.05
N GLU A 91 17.59 -7.99 0.79
CA GLU A 91 17.44 -7.04 -0.30
C GLU A 91 15.96 -6.83 -0.61
N PRO A 92 15.48 -5.59 -0.75
CA PRO A 92 14.12 -5.29 -1.19
C PRO A 92 13.80 -5.76 -2.60
N SER A 93 12.52 -6.08 -2.85
CA SER A 93 12.02 -6.59 -4.15
C SER A 93 12.78 -7.81 -4.69
N THR A 94 13.40 -8.59 -3.81
CA THR A 94 14.23 -9.73 -4.18
C THR A 94 13.53 -11.03 -3.85
N VAL A 95 13.63 -11.97 -4.78
CA VAL A 95 13.07 -13.30 -4.65
C VAL A 95 14.04 -14.19 -3.87
N TYR A 96 13.54 -14.84 -2.82
CA TYR A 96 14.29 -15.75 -1.98
C TYR A 96 13.68 -17.16 -2.01
N ASP A 97 14.53 -18.15 -2.19
CA ASP A 97 14.23 -19.56 -1.99
C ASP A 97 14.65 -19.96 -0.57
N LEU A 98 13.79 -20.70 0.13
CA LEU A 98 13.97 -21.03 1.54
C LEU A 98 13.82 -22.53 1.77
N SER A 99 14.62 -23.08 2.67
CA SER A 99 14.53 -24.47 3.11
C SER A 99 14.62 -24.61 4.62
N VAL A 100 13.95 -25.62 5.17
CA VAL A 100 14.09 -26.00 6.58
C VAL A 100 14.22 -27.52 6.74
N ASP A 101 15.19 -27.91 7.56
CA ASP A 101 15.56 -29.29 7.87
C ASP A 101 15.48 -29.53 9.38
N ALA A 102 15.10 -30.75 9.79
CA ALA A 102 15.12 -31.14 11.19
C ALA A 102 16.48 -31.75 11.58
N MET A 103 16.89 -31.58 12.84
CA MET A 103 18.18 -32.05 13.35
C MET A 103 18.04 -33.13 14.45
N THR A 104 18.89 -34.15 14.40
CA THR A 104 18.96 -35.20 15.43
C THR A 104 19.73 -34.74 16.67
N LYS A 105 19.63 -35.50 17.77
CA LYS A 105 20.47 -35.33 18.97
C LYS A 105 21.98 -35.35 18.69
N GLY A 106 22.40 -36.00 17.61
CA GLY A 106 23.80 -36.01 17.15
C GLY A 106 24.20 -34.83 16.26
N GLY A 107 23.29 -33.87 16.01
CA GLY A 107 23.57 -32.70 15.17
C GLY A 107 23.43 -32.96 13.65
N GLN A 108 22.91 -34.12 13.24
CA GLN A 108 22.77 -34.48 11.83
C GLN A 108 21.43 -34.03 11.26
N LEU A 109 21.43 -33.48 10.04
CA LEU A 109 20.23 -33.13 9.30
C LEU A 109 19.55 -34.40 8.77
N VAL A 110 18.23 -34.49 8.95
CA VAL A 110 17.43 -35.67 8.60
C VAL A 110 16.17 -35.31 7.83
N GLY A 111 15.67 -36.28 7.05
CA GLY A 111 14.53 -36.07 6.18
C GLY A 111 14.84 -35.23 4.95
N MET A 112 13.84 -35.09 4.08
CA MET A 112 13.88 -34.11 3.00
C MET A 112 13.63 -32.71 3.58
N PRO A 113 14.34 -31.67 3.12
CA PRO A 113 14.03 -30.29 3.47
C PRO A 113 12.63 -29.90 2.98
N ALA A 114 11.92 -29.10 3.78
CA ALA A 114 10.72 -28.41 3.31
C ALA A 114 11.13 -27.12 2.59
N PHE A 115 10.58 -26.89 1.39
CA PHE A 115 10.91 -25.72 0.57
C PHE A 115 9.76 -24.72 0.49
N ALA A 116 10.10 -23.44 0.41
CA ALA A 116 9.16 -22.36 0.14
C ALA A 116 9.87 -21.24 -0.62
N LYS A 117 9.08 -20.35 -1.21
CA LYS A 117 9.58 -19.18 -1.95
C LYS A 117 8.82 -17.95 -1.54
N THR A 118 9.52 -16.83 -1.43
CA THR A 118 8.90 -15.54 -1.13
C THR A 118 9.64 -14.41 -1.83
N THR A 119 9.00 -13.25 -1.92
CA THR A 119 9.60 -12.04 -2.48
C THR A 119 9.49 -10.94 -1.43
N THR A 120 10.62 -10.36 -1.02
CA THR A 120 10.63 -9.21 -0.10
C THR A 120 9.86 -8.04 -0.71
N GLN A 121 9.30 -7.19 0.15
CA GLN A 121 8.56 -6.02 -0.34
C GLN A 121 9.54 -4.99 -0.95
N PRO A 122 9.06 -4.04 -1.77
CA PRO A 122 9.85 -2.91 -2.19
C PRO A 122 10.30 -2.02 -1.02
N PRO A 123 11.37 -1.23 -1.19
CA PRO A 123 11.88 -0.33 -0.14
C PRO A 123 10.77 0.54 0.46
N GLU A 124 10.76 0.69 1.78
CA GLU A 124 9.87 1.62 2.46
C GLU A 124 10.05 3.05 1.91
N GLY A 125 8.95 3.77 1.75
CA GLY A 125 8.95 5.10 1.13
C GLY A 125 8.77 5.11 -0.40
N ARG A 126 8.69 3.95 -1.07
CA ARG A 126 8.33 3.86 -2.51
C ARG A 126 6.86 3.61 -2.79
N ILE A 127 6.08 3.29 -1.75
CA ILE A 127 4.63 3.11 -1.85
C ILE A 127 3.97 4.49 -1.75
N PRO A 128 2.96 4.80 -2.60
CA PRO A 128 2.19 6.03 -2.47
C PRO A 128 1.63 6.22 -1.05
N GLY A 129 1.88 7.39 -0.47
CA GLY A 129 1.43 7.70 0.88
C GLY A 129 -0.05 8.07 0.93
N CYS A 130 -0.65 8.05 2.12
CA CYS A 130 -1.91 8.74 2.39
C CYS A 130 -3.06 8.45 1.41
N PHE A 131 -3.15 7.22 0.92
CA PHE A 131 -4.14 6.84 -0.09
C PHE A 131 -5.57 6.84 0.47
N ARG A 132 -6.41 7.75 -0.03
CA ARG A 132 -7.76 8.00 0.45
C ARG A 132 -8.76 7.97 -0.71
N ALA A 133 -9.96 7.49 -0.43
CA ALA A 133 -11.06 7.42 -1.37
C ALA A 133 -12.30 8.15 -0.83
N PHE A 134 -12.95 8.93 -1.70
CA PHE A 134 -14.11 9.73 -1.37
C PHE A 134 -15.21 9.50 -2.40
N THR A 135 -16.42 9.23 -1.92
CA THR A 135 -17.58 9.02 -2.79
C THR A 135 -18.06 10.35 -3.35
N VAL A 136 -18.11 10.46 -4.68
CA VAL A 136 -18.60 11.68 -5.34
C VAL A 136 -20.11 11.60 -5.54
N ASN A 137 -20.59 10.46 -6.02
CA ASN A 137 -22.01 10.16 -6.22
C ASN A 137 -22.20 8.62 -6.34
N SER A 138 -23.39 8.19 -6.75
CA SER A 138 -23.74 6.76 -6.90
C SER A 138 -22.96 6.00 -7.98
N SER A 139 -22.26 6.70 -8.87
CA SER A 139 -21.50 6.10 -9.98
C SER A 139 -20.06 6.58 -10.10
N ALA A 140 -19.56 7.34 -9.11
CA ALA A 140 -18.21 7.88 -9.14
C ALA A 140 -17.54 7.95 -7.77
N ILE A 141 -16.24 7.63 -7.75
CA ILE A 141 -15.36 7.70 -6.58
C ILE A 141 -14.10 8.49 -6.97
N PHE A 142 -13.76 9.48 -6.15
CA PHE A 142 -12.52 10.23 -6.22
C PHE A 142 -11.47 9.57 -5.31
N VAL A 143 -10.22 9.59 -5.74
CA VAL A 143 -9.08 9.08 -4.99
C VAL A 143 -7.93 10.06 -5.00
N THR A 144 -7.16 10.07 -3.93
CA THR A 144 -5.95 10.88 -3.79
C THR A 144 -4.91 10.16 -2.95
N TRP A 145 -3.64 10.43 -3.21
CA TRP A 145 -2.48 9.90 -2.51
C TRP A 145 -1.37 10.94 -2.49
N ASP A 146 -0.37 10.72 -1.65
CA ASP A 146 0.87 11.48 -1.66
C ASP A 146 1.91 10.75 -2.50
N LYS A 147 2.82 11.53 -3.10
CA LYS A 147 3.94 10.96 -3.84
C LYS A 147 4.79 10.10 -2.90
N PRO A 148 5.37 8.99 -3.38
CA PRO A 148 6.36 8.26 -2.61
C PRO A 148 7.52 9.17 -2.20
N ILE A 149 8.03 8.99 -0.97
CA ILE A 149 9.16 9.74 -0.42
C ILE A 149 10.43 9.47 -1.23
N LEU A 150 10.59 8.22 -1.69
CA LEU A 150 11.69 7.79 -2.54
C LEU A 150 11.21 7.69 -4.00
N SER A 151 11.65 8.62 -4.84
CA SER A 151 11.17 8.74 -6.24
C SER A 151 12.27 8.59 -7.30
N THR A 152 13.50 8.25 -6.93
CA THR A 152 14.67 8.30 -7.82
C THR A 152 14.57 7.43 -9.07
N ASP A 153 13.79 6.36 -9.03
CA ASP A 153 13.59 5.42 -10.13
C ASP A 153 12.11 5.29 -10.55
N LEU A 154 11.28 6.25 -10.15
CA LEU A 154 9.87 6.32 -10.52
C LEU A 154 9.68 7.21 -11.76
N SER A 155 8.83 6.75 -12.66
CA SER A 155 8.48 7.45 -13.91
C SER A 155 7.57 8.66 -13.72
N GLY A 156 7.04 8.86 -12.51
CA GLY A 156 5.99 9.84 -12.21
C GLY A 156 4.57 9.39 -12.56
N TYR A 157 4.40 8.20 -13.16
CA TYR A 157 3.09 7.59 -13.38
C TYR A 157 2.66 6.69 -12.23
N TYR A 158 1.34 6.55 -12.08
CA TYR A 158 0.69 5.69 -11.10
C TYR A 158 -0.33 4.79 -11.79
N ASP A 159 -0.30 3.50 -11.44
CA ASP A 159 -1.30 2.52 -11.83
C ASP A 159 -2.35 2.39 -10.73
N LEU A 160 -3.58 2.75 -11.04
CA LEU A 160 -4.73 2.58 -10.17
C LEU A 160 -5.59 1.42 -10.60
N GLN A 161 -6.14 0.72 -9.62
CA GLN A 161 -7.16 -0.29 -9.82
C GLN A 161 -8.32 -0.04 -8.88
N ILE A 162 -9.53 -0.22 -9.41
CA ILE A 162 -10.76 -0.29 -8.61
C ILE A 162 -11.44 -1.61 -8.93
N SER A 163 -11.78 -2.39 -7.90
CA SER A 163 -12.33 -3.73 -8.08
C SER A 163 -13.49 -4.02 -7.14
N THR A 164 -14.38 -4.88 -7.61
CA THR A 164 -15.32 -5.65 -6.81
C THR A 164 -14.93 -7.13 -6.91
N LYS A 165 -15.70 -8.02 -6.27
CA LYS A 165 -15.50 -9.47 -6.42
C LYS A 165 -15.60 -9.99 -7.86
N ARG A 166 -16.27 -9.25 -8.76
CA ARG A 166 -16.58 -9.71 -10.14
C ARG A 166 -15.97 -8.86 -11.25
N ASN A 167 -15.71 -7.58 -10.97
CA ASN A 167 -15.29 -6.62 -11.98
C ASN A 167 -14.08 -5.83 -11.50
N SER A 168 -13.21 -5.44 -12.42
CA SER A 168 -12.14 -4.48 -12.13
C SER A 168 -11.98 -3.47 -13.26
N LYS A 169 -11.56 -2.26 -12.91
CA LYS A 169 -11.12 -1.23 -13.87
C LYS A 169 -9.73 -0.78 -13.47
N ARG A 170 -8.92 -0.44 -14.46
CA ARG A 170 -7.56 0.08 -14.27
C ARG A 170 -7.42 1.44 -14.94
N LYS A 171 -6.55 2.27 -14.39
CA LYS A 171 -6.25 3.61 -14.93
C LYS A 171 -4.79 3.95 -14.64
N ARG A 172 -4.07 4.45 -15.63
CA ARG A 172 -2.74 5.05 -15.45
C ARG A 172 -2.85 6.57 -15.48
N VAL A 173 -2.23 7.25 -14.53
CA VAL A 173 -2.26 8.73 -14.41
C VAL A 173 -0.90 9.27 -14.00
N SER A 174 -0.63 10.54 -14.27
CA SER A 174 0.59 11.26 -13.84
C SER A 174 0.37 12.19 -12.64
N ASP A 175 -0.89 12.47 -12.30
CA ASP A 175 -1.27 13.29 -11.14
C ASP A 175 -1.41 12.44 -9.87
N THR A 176 -1.52 13.10 -8.72
CA THR A 176 -1.75 12.46 -7.40
C THR A 176 -3.23 12.38 -7.02
N VAL A 177 -4.11 12.57 -8.01
CA VAL A 177 -5.56 12.50 -7.88
C VAL A 177 -6.15 11.78 -9.07
N ALA A 178 -7.25 11.07 -8.87
CA ALA A 178 -8.01 10.48 -9.97
C ALA A 178 -9.49 10.30 -9.62
N VAL A 179 -10.33 10.21 -10.65
CA VAL A 179 -11.74 9.86 -10.51
C VAL A 179 -12.01 8.58 -11.32
N PHE A 180 -12.68 7.63 -10.68
CA PHE A 180 -13.32 6.49 -11.31
C PHE A 180 -14.80 6.79 -11.53
N THR A 181 -15.28 6.59 -12.75
CA THR A 181 -16.67 6.81 -13.16
C THR A 181 -17.33 5.53 -13.67
N ALA A 182 -18.63 5.61 -13.99
CA ALA A 182 -19.45 4.48 -14.44
C ALA A 182 -19.38 3.29 -13.47
N LEU A 183 -19.46 3.59 -12.17
CA LEU A 183 -19.55 2.59 -11.09
C LEU A 183 -21.01 2.23 -10.81
N GLN A 184 -21.20 1.10 -10.13
CA GLN A 184 -22.51 0.63 -9.71
C GLN A 184 -22.92 1.31 -8.40
N PRO A 185 -24.18 1.76 -8.25
CA PRO A 185 -24.71 2.25 -6.99
C PRO A 185 -24.70 1.19 -5.89
N LEU A 186 -24.69 1.64 -4.63
CA LEU A 186 -24.75 0.79 -3.43
C LEU A 186 -23.70 -0.34 -3.39
N THR A 187 -22.53 -0.11 -3.97
CA THR A 187 -21.51 -1.15 -4.20
C THR A 187 -20.21 -0.79 -3.48
N SER A 188 -19.65 -1.76 -2.74
CA SER A 188 -18.34 -1.62 -2.10
C SER A 188 -17.23 -1.97 -3.08
N TYR A 189 -16.23 -1.11 -3.14
CA TYR A 189 -15.07 -1.24 -4.00
C TYR A 189 -13.80 -1.29 -3.15
N GLN A 190 -12.87 -2.14 -3.55
CA GLN A 190 -11.48 -2.10 -3.13
C GLN A 190 -10.69 -1.29 -4.16
N LEU A 191 -9.87 -0.37 -3.68
CA LEU A 191 -9.04 0.49 -4.52
C LEU A 191 -7.59 0.23 -4.17
N SER A 192 -6.72 0.29 -5.18
CA SER A 192 -5.28 0.27 -5.00
C SER A 192 -4.59 1.28 -5.91
N VAL A 193 -3.42 1.74 -5.48
CA VAL A 193 -2.51 2.58 -6.26
C VAL A 193 -1.08 2.08 -6.10
N ASP A 194 -0.41 1.91 -7.23
CA ASP A 194 0.98 1.49 -7.35
C ASP A 194 1.76 2.55 -8.14
N ALA A 195 3.00 2.82 -7.74
CA ALA A 195 3.89 3.70 -8.49
C ALA A 195 4.54 2.93 -9.65
N VAL A 196 4.78 3.61 -10.76
CA VAL A 196 5.38 2.98 -11.96
C VAL A 196 6.86 3.32 -12.02
N MET A 197 7.71 2.30 -12.10
CA MET A 197 9.15 2.46 -12.26
C MET A 197 9.50 3.06 -13.64
N ASN A 198 10.72 3.61 -13.78
CA ASN A 198 11.28 4.04 -15.06
C ASN A 198 11.36 2.91 -16.10
N SER A 199 11.43 1.65 -15.66
CA SER A 199 11.33 0.46 -16.51
C SER A 199 9.93 0.23 -17.11
N GLY A 200 8.92 0.98 -16.66
CA GLY A 200 7.51 0.85 -17.06
C GLY A 200 6.71 -0.20 -16.30
N GLN A 201 7.37 -0.98 -15.44
CA GLN A 201 6.74 -1.98 -14.57
C GLN A 201 6.20 -1.34 -13.28
N SER A 202 5.09 -1.86 -12.77
CA SER A 202 4.56 -1.49 -11.45
C SER A 202 5.47 -2.04 -10.35
N MET A 203 5.60 -1.34 -9.22
CA MET A 203 6.51 -1.76 -8.13
C MET A 203 6.11 -3.08 -7.48
N GLY A 204 4.85 -3.52 -7.64
CA GLY A 204 4.33 -4.74 -7.03
C GLY A 204 3.92 -4.56 -5.57
N ALA A 205 4.17 -3.39 -4.98
CA ALA A 205 3.58 -2.96 -3.72
C ALA A 205 2.71 -1.72 -3.92
N HIS A 206 1.52 -1.77 -3.34
CA HIS A 206 0.48 -0.79 -3.56
C HIS A 206 -0.13 -0.35 -2.23
N ALA A 207 -0.54 0.92 -2.16
CA ALA A 207 -1.45 1.35 -1.11
C ALA A 207 -2.86 0.88 -1.48
N SER A 208 -3.67 0.49 -0.48
CA SER A 208 -5.05 0.07 -0.71
C SER A 208 -6.03 0.74 0.25
N THR A 209 -7.25 0.94 -0.21
CA THR A 209 -8.35 1.50 0.59
C THR A 209 -9.70 0.99 0.08
N HIS A 210 -10.77 1.33 0.79
CA HIS A 210 -12.12 0.88 0.47
C HIS A 210 -13.09 2.07 0.42
N ALA A 211 -14.02 2.03 -0.51
CA ALA A 211 -15.10 3.00 -0.59
C ALA A 211 -16.38 2.33 -1.07
N LYS A 212 -17.53 2.82 -0.62
CA LYS A 212 -18.85 2.29 -0.99
C LYS A 212 -19.69 3.38 -1.64
N THR A 213 -20.14 3.16 -2.87
CA THR A 213 -21.03 4.10 -3.54
C THR A 213 -22.38 4.16 -2.81
N PRO A 214 -23.00 5.34 -2.71
CA PRO A 214 -24.35 5.48 -2.15
C PRO A 214 -25.41 4.87 -3.08
N LYS A 215 -26.63 4.73 -2.57
CA LYS A 215 -27.80 4.39 -3.39
C LYS A 215 -28.04 5.48 -4.45
N SER A 216 -28.51 5.07 -5.63
CA SER A 216 -28.88 6.04 -6.67
C SER A 216 -30.07 6.89 -6.21
N GLY A 217 -29.95 8.21 -6.35
CA GLY A 217 -30.95 9.18 -5.96
C GLY A 217 -30.53 10.61 -6.30
N SER A 218 -31.43 11.57 -6.17
CA SER A 218 -31.13 12.98 -6.39
C SER A 218 -30.51 13.62 -5.14
N PRO A 219 -29.50 14.49 -5.28
CA PRO A 219 -28.91 15.15 -4.15
C PRO A 219 -29.88 16.17 -3.54
N VAL A 220 -29.93 16.23 -2.22
CA VAL A 220 -30.70 17.25 -1.47
C VAL A 220 -30.02 18.62 -1.55
N LEU A 221 -28.71 18.62 -1.76
CA LEU A 221 -27.84 19.79 -1.89
C LEU A 221 -27.35 19.95 -3.33
N ALA A 222 -26.94 21.15 -3.73
CA ALA A 222 -26.40 21.37 -5.07
C ALA A 222 -25.31 22.44 -5.07
N ASN A 223 -24.52 22.47 -6.14
CA ASN A 223 -23.47 23.46 -6.41
C ASN A 223 -22.43 23.58 -5.28
N PHE A 224 -22.01 22.46 -4.68
CA PHE A 224 -20.92 22.48 -3.71
C PHE A 224 -19.57 22.61 -4.42
N HIS A 225 -18.82 23.66 -4.09
CA HIS A 225 -17.51 23.92 -4.66
C HIS A 225 -16.56 24.49 -3.61
N ALA A 226 -15.26 24.27 -3.83
CA ALA A 226 -14.17 24.80 -3.02
C ALA A 226 -13.34 25.74 -3.88
N LEU A 227 -13.03 26.92 -3.35
CA LEU A 227 -12.24 27.97 -3.99
C LEU A 227 -11.03 28.28 -3.11
N THR A 228 -9.83 28.08 -3.65
CA THR A 228 -8.59 28.50 -2.99
C THR A 228 -8.52 30.03 -2.97
N LEU A 229 -8.31 30.62 -1.78
CA LEU A 229 -8.16 32.06 -1.63
C LEU A 229 -6.68 32.47 -1.61
N ASN A 230 -5.85 31.73 -0.87
CA ASN A 230 -4.42 32.00 -0.72
C ASN A 230 -3.69 30.72 -0.23
N SER A 231 -2.48 30.87 0.31
CA SER A 231 -1.65 29.77 0.81
C SER A 231 -2.15 29.12 2.10
N SER A 232 -3.08 29.74 2.84
CA SER A 232 -3.57 29.26 4.14
C SER A 232 -5.09 29.28 4.29
N SER A 233 -5.83 29.62 3.24
CA SER A 233 -7.28 29.79 3.31
C SER A 233 -8.01 29.26 2.07
N ILE A 234 -9.13 28.58 2.33
CA ILE A 234 -10.04 28.03 1.31
C ILE A 234 -11.48 28.42 1.68
N ARG A 235 -12.24 28.89 0.69
CA ARG A 235 -13.68 29.13 0.82
C ARG A 235 -14.47 27.99 0.18
N VAL A 236 -15.47 27.49 0.90
CA VAL A 236 -16.45 26.54 0.36
C VAL A 236 -17.83 27.17 0.29
N THR A 237 -18.60 26.81 -0.73
CA THR A 237 -19.90 27.43 -1.07
C THR A 237 -20.86 26.39 -1.64
N TRP A 238 -22.14 26.51 -1.31
CA TRP A 238 -23.21 25.62 -1.78
C TRP A 238 -24.55 26.34 -1.90
N ASN A 239 -25.53 25.70 -2.52
CA ASN A 239 -26.89 26.22 -2.56
C ASN A 239 -27.67 25.78 -1.31
N LYS A 240 -28.58 26.65 -0.86
CA LYS A 240 -29.61 26.28 0.11
C LYS A 240 -30.45 25.11 -0.41
N VAL A 241 -30.93 24.26 0.49
CA VAL A 241 -31.75 23.10 0.15
C VAL A 241 -33.04 23.56 -0.50
N LYS A 242 -33.33 23.06 -1.71
CA LYS A 242 -34.50 23.47 -2.51
C LYS A 242 -35.84 22.93 -2.00
N SER A 243 -35.84 21.93 -1.11
CA SER A 243 -37.05 21.23 -0.65
C SER A 243 -37.39 21.53 0.81
N SER A 244 -38.67 21.81 1.09
CA SER A 244 -39.32 22.05 2.39
C SER A 244 -39.27 20.88 3.38
N ALA A 245 -38.43 19.87 3.15
CA ALA A 245 -38.44 18.62 3.88
C ALA A 245 -37.69 18.72 5.22
N ASN A 246 -38.23 19.43 6.22
CA ASN A 246 -37.81 19.36 7.63
C ASN A 246 -36.28 19.42 7.88
N ILE A 247 -35.56 20.24 7.11
CA ILE A 247 -34.11 20.48 7.27
C ILE A 247 -33.95 21.84 7.95
N ASN A 248 -33.12 21.90 9.00
CA ASN A 248 -32.90 23.11 9.79
C ASN A 248 -31.93 24.11 9.14
N ASN A 249 -31.70 23.99 7.82
CA ASN A 249 -30.57 24.63 7.12
C ASN A 249 -29.24 24.47 7.86
N LEU A 250 -29.09 23.37 8.62
CA LEU A 250 -27.85 23.04 9.31
C LEU A 250 -27.06 22.08 8.43
N TYR A 251 -25.81 22.41 8.19
CA TYR A 251 -24.91 21.71 7.31
C TYR A 251 -23.68 21.25 8.09
N GLN A 252 -23.32 19.98 7.91
CA GLN A 252 -22.08 19.43 8.42
C GLN A 252 -21.03 19.46 7.30
N ILE A 253 -19.92 20.15 7.55
CA ILE A 253 -18.79 20.21 6.63
C ILE A 253 -17.62 19.53 7.29
N VAL A 254 -17.03 18.56 6.59
CA VAL A 254 -15.79 17.91 7.01
C VAL A 254 -14.70 18.32 6.05
N ILE A 255 -13.64 18.93 6.58
CA ILE A 255 -12.38 19.17 5.87
C ILE A 255 -11.39 18.09 6.29
N SER A 256 -10.60 17.57 5.36
CA SER A 256 -9.52 16.64 5.67
C SER A 256 -8.34 16.69 4.70
N ASN A 257 -7.16 16.39 5.22
CA ASN A 257 -5.97 16.01 4.46
C ASN A 257 -5.45 14.65 5.00
N CYS A 258 -4.19 14.27 4.75
CA CYS A 258 -3.67 13.00 5.23
C CYS A 258 -3.70 12.85 6.77
N THR A 259 -3.27 13.89 7.48
CA THR A 259 -3.05 13.86 8.94
C THR A 259 -4.11 14.63 9.72
N PHE A 260 -4.91 15.43 9.03
CA PHE A 260 -5.88 16.35 9.61
C PHE A 260 -7.30 16.00 9.15
N LYS A 261 -8.24 16.03 10.08
CA LYS A 261 -9.68 15.94 9.80
C LYS A 261 -10.44 16.71 10.87
N THR A 262 -11.32 17.61 10.42
CA THR A 262 -12.17 18.40 11.33
C THR A 262 -13.55 18.58 10.75
N GLU A 263 -14.54 18.68 11.63
CA GLU A 263 -15.95 18.82 11.32
C GLU A 263 -16.48 20.17 11.84
N HIS A 264 -17.36 20.80 11.07
CA HIS A 264 -18.05 22.03 11.45
C HIS A 264 -19.54 21.94 11.14
N ASN A 265 -20.36 22.43 12.05
CA ASN A 265 -21.80 22.59 11.84
C ASN A 265 -22.12 24.05 11.59
N ILE A 266 -22.64 24.36 10.40
CA ILE A 266 -22.81 25.71 9.87
C ILE A 266 -24.24 25.88 9.36
N SER A 267 -24.87 27.03 9.63
CA SER A 267 -26.21 27.35 9.15
C SER A 267 -26.24 28.19 7.87
N GLU A 268 -25.10 28.76 7.51
CA GLU A 268 -24.91 29.57 6.30
C GLU A 268 -24.70 28.69 5.06
N THR A 269 -24.55 29.31 3.89
CA THR A 269 -24.28 28.61 2.62
C THR A 269 -22.84 28.79 2.12
N ALA A 270 -21.97 29.31 2.99
CA ALA A 270 -20.56 29.47 2.74
C ALA A 270 -19.77 29.30 4.03
N PHE A 271 -18.51 28.90 3.92
CA PHE A 271 -17.58 28.86 5.05
C PHE A 271 -16.15 29.08 4.57
N VAL A 272 -15.33 29.74 5.38
CA VAL A 272 -13.91 29.97 5.11
C VAL A 272 -13.10 29.20 6.14
N PHE A 273 -12.28 28.28 5.64
CA PHE A 273 -11.25 27.62 6.44
C PHE A 273 -9.98 28.47 6.39
N SER A 274 -9.38 28.70 7.55
CA SER A 274 -8.11 29.42 7.74
C SER A 274 -7.07 28.49 8.36
N ASP A 275 -5.83 28.99 8.52
CA ASP A 275 -4.70 28.28 9.14
C ASP A 275 -4.38 26.93 8.49
N LEU A 276 -4.58 26.86 7.17
CA LEU A 276 -4.27 25.68 6.37
C LEU A 276 -2.79 25.68 5.96
N ALA A 277 -2.23 24.48 5.77
CA ALA A 277 -0.88 24.33 5.27
C ALA A 277 -0.80 24.75 3.79
N PRO A 278 0.27 25.43 3.36
CA PRO A 278 0.47 25.80 1.96
C PRO A 278 0.75 24.58 1.08
N SER A 279 0.52 24.72 -0.23
CA SER A 279 0.72 23.67 -1.24
C SER A 279 0.11 22.30 -0.88
N THR A 280 -1.00 22.30 -0.14
CA THR A 280 -1.58 21.09 0.44
C THR A 280 -2.97 20.84 -0.13
N LEU A 281 -3.23 19.60 -0.54
CA LEU A 281 -4.52 19.17 -1.03
C LEU A 281 -5.49 18.92 0.13
N TYR A 282 -6.61 19.64 0.11
CA TYR A 282 -7.71 19.43 1.05
C TYR A 282 -8.93 18.88 0.33
N THR A 283 -9.60 17.94 1.01
CA THR A 283 -10.86 17.35 0.57
C THR A 283 -11.98 17.77 1.50
N PHE A 284 -13.16 18.01 0.93
CA PHE A 284 -14.33 18.52 1.62
C PHE A 284 -15.53 17.61 1.38
N THR A 285 -16.26 17.27 2.43
CA THR A 285 -17.58 16.65 2.32
C THR A 285 -18.64 17.49 3.00
N LEU A 286 -19.77 17.67 2.34
CA LEU A 286 -20.90 18.47 2.83
C LEU A 286 -22.14 17.59 2.96
N GLN A 287 -22.77 17.59 4.14
CA GLN A 287 -24.01 16.85 4.39
C GLN A 287 -25.07 17.74 5.05
N ALA A 288 -26.33 17.59 4.62
CA ALA A 288 -27.45 18.29 5.24
C ALA A 288 -27.92 17.55 6.49
N ILE A 289 -28.21 18.29 7.56
CA ILE A 289 -28.75 17.75 8.82
C ILE A 289 -30.26 18.05 8.92
N SER A 290 -31.05 17.02 9.20
CA SER A 290 -32.49 17.12 9.46
C SER A 290 -32.80 17.72 10.84
N ARG A 291 -34.05 18.15 11.09
CA ARG A 291 -34.53 18.62 12.41
C ARG A 291 -34.19 17.70 13.58
N ASN A 292 -34.11 16.40 13.31
CA ASN A 292 -33.86 15.37 14.31
C ASN A 292 -32.35 15.11 14.51
N GLY A 293 -31.48 15.99 14.02
CA GLY A 293 -30.02 15.86 14.10
C GLY A 293 -29.43 14.79 13.19
N LYS A 294 -30.23 14.09 12.39
CA LYS A 294 -29.75 13.01 11.51
C LYS A 294 -29.30 13.53 10.14
N PRO A 295 -28.22 13.00 9.58
CA PRO A 295 -27.81 13.34 8.22
C PRO A 295 -28.86 12.90 7.20
N LYS A 296 -29.08 13.73 6.17
CA LYS A 296 -30.13 13.55 5.17
C LYS A 296 -29.56 13.64 3.76
N GLY A 297 -29.79 12.58 2.98
CA GLY A 297 -29.22 12.44 1.64
C GLY A 297 -27.75 12.01 1.68
N TYR A 298 -27.15 11.86 0.50
CA TYR A 298 -25.73 11.60 0.37
C TYR A 298 -24.91 12.89 0.48
N SER A 299 -23.67 12.77 0.96
CA SER A 299 -22.76 13.90 1.08
C SER A 299 -22.27 14.37 -0.28
N LEU A 300 -22.19 15.68 -0.49
CA LEU A 300 -21.50 16.25 -1.63
C LEU A 300 -19.99 16.28 -1.37
N PHE A 301 -19.20 16.30 -2.43
CA PHE A 301 -17.75 16.24 -2.39
C PHE A 301 -17.13 17.39 -3.20
N ALA A 302 -16.06 17.98 -2.68
CA ALA A 302 -15.20 18.93 -3.37
C ALA A 302 -13.75 18.76 -2.89
N TYR A 303 -12.79 19.27 -3.66
CA TYR A 303 -11.38 19.29 -3.27
C TYR A 303 -10.70 20.51 -3.91
N THR A 304 -9.63 21.00 -3.28
CA THR A 304 -8.75 22.01 -3.87
C THR A 304 -7.40 22.01 -3.14
N THR A 305 -6.40 22.65 -3.74
CA THR A 305 -5.04 22.78 -3.20
C THR A 305 -4.79 24.23 -2.80
N THR A 306 -4.21 24.47 -1.62
CA THR A 306 -3.75 25.80 -1.20
C THR A 306 -2.59 26.28 -2.07
N CYS A 307 -2.44 27.60 -2.21
CA CYS A 307 -1.33 28.17 -2.97
C CYS A 307 0.02 27.90 -2.30
N ALA A 308 1.10 28.07 -3.07
CA ALA A 308 2.45 28.13 -2.53
C ALA A 308 2.59 29.32 -1.56
N PRO A 309 3.46 29.25 -0.54
CA PRO A 309 3.72 30.39 0.32
C PRO A 309 4.30 31.53 -0.51
N VAL A 310 3.90 32.77 -0.22
CA VAL A 310 4.46 33.94 -0.90
C VAL A 310 5.91 34.05 -0.45
N SER A 311 6.86 33.92 -1.38
CA SER A 311 8.26 34.21 -1.12
C SER A 311 8.40 35.71 -0.90
N GLU A 312 8.70 36.15 0.32
CA GLU A 312 9.18 37.51 0.54
C GLU A 312 10.52 37.65 -0.19
N LYS A 313 10.55 38.49 -1.23
CA LYS A 313 11.82 39.01 -1.74
C LYS A 313 12.32 40.00 -0.70
N GLU A 314 13.51 39.77 -0.12
CA GLU A 314 14.24 40.80 0.62
C GLU A 314 14.41 42.02 -0.29
N ASP A 315 13.70 43.09 0.02
CA ASP A 315 13.88 44.38 -0.61
C ASP A 315 15.13 45.01 0.02
N ALA A 316 16.30 44.70 -0.53
CA ALA A 316 17.56 45.34 -0.16
C ALA A 316 17.57 46.78 -0.70
N THR A 317 16.76 47.67 -0.13
CA THR A 317 17.00 49.12 -0.22
C THR A 317 18.05 49.48 0.82
N ALA A 318 19.32 49.26 0.46
CA ALA A 318 20.42 49.90 1.14
C ALA A 318 20.32 51.41 0.90
N SER A 319 19.92 52.13 1.95
CA SER A 319 20.11 53.56 2.09
C SER A 319 21.61 53.89 1.96
N GLN A 320 22.04 54.41 0.82
CA GLN A 320 23.28 55.19 0.76
C GLN A 320 22.96 56.61 1.24
N GLY A 321 23.52 56.94 2.39
CA GLY A 321 23.37 58.23 3.06
C GLY A 321 24.05 59.39 2.33
N MET A 322 23.52 60.57 2.63
CA MET A 322 24.18 61.88 2.52
C MET A 322 25.44 61.95 3.39
#